data_AF-A0A495Z4F3-F1
#
_entry.id   AF-A0A495Z4F3-F1
#
_cell.length_a   1.000
_cell.length_b   1.000
_cell.length_c   1.000
_cell.angle_alpha   90.00
_cell.angle_beta   90.00
_cell.angle_gamma   90.00
#
_symmetry.space_group_name_H-M   'P 1'
#
loop_
_entity.id
_entity.type
_entity.pdbx_description
1 polymer ?
#
loop_
_entity_poly.entity_id
_entity_poly.type
_entity_poly.pdbx_seq_one_letter_code
_entity_poly.pdbx_strand_id
1 'polypeptide(L)'
;MVIDSGDSRGAWACLRAYNAQFAEIAFRIHAHFVLKDGFFTPSQFAGKLIIARNDGKIAFFQMHVPEGTLNFDVGWEHEDHQWTIGDSGFCPRMELLAGTQNNQTQFAVSISQEEVERKLIIQFYKSQQINWMAMDKALEMAQMLQKPIHAVAVDGPLDDESC
;
A
#
# COMPACT_ATOMS: atom_id res chain seq x y z
N MET A 1 10.05 17.81 10.01
CA MET A 1 8.59 17.91 10.08
C MET A 1 8.06 16.49 10.16
N VAL A 2 7.57 16.06 11.32
CA VAL A 2 6.86 14.78 11.44
C VAL A 2 5.39 15.14 11.29
N ILE A 3 4.83 14.87 10.12
CA ILE A 3 3.39 14.97 9.90
C ILE A 3 2.84 13.65 10.44
N ASP A 4 2.50 13.63 11.72
CA ASP A 4 1.75 12.54 12.33
C ASP A 4 0.42 13.12 12.81
N SER A 5 -0.53 13.18 11.88
CA SER A 5 -1.92 13.54 12.12
C SER A 5 -2.71 12.45 12.86
N GLY A 6 -2.07 11.30 13.17
CA GLY A 6 -2.72 10.13 13.77
C GLY A 6 -3.29 9.13 12.75
N ASP A 7 -3.22 9.44 11.45
CA ASP A 7 -3.79 8.62 10.38
C ASP A 7 -2.73 7.76 9.64
N SER A 8 -1.43 8.05 9.82
CA SER A 8 -0.36 7.22 9.26
C SER A 8 -0.14 5.96 10.10
N ARG A 9 -0.76 4.84 9.71
CA ARG A 9 -0.63 3.54 10.43
C ARG A 9 0.74 2.87 10.31
N GLY A 10 1.79 3.64 9.97
CA GLY A 10 3.16 3.16 9.86
C GLY A 10 3.31 2.05 8.81
N ALA A 11 3.70 0.86 9.26
CA ALA A 11 3.96 -0.30 8.42
C ALA A 11 3.25 -1.55 8.94
N TRP A 12 2.69 -2.34 8.02
CA TRP A 12 2.17 -3.67 8.30
C TRP A 12 2.87 -4.70 7.44
N ALA A 13 3.18 -5.85 8.03
CA ALA A 13 3.87 -6.93 7.35
C ALA A 13 3.20 -8.28 7.65
N CYS A 14 3.31 -9.21 6.71
CA CYS A 14 2.75 -10.55 6.82
C CYS A 14 3.76 -11.56 6.26
N LEU A 15 4.00 -12.64 7.01
CA LEU A 15 4.72 -13.80 6.50
C LEU A 15 3.89 -14.47 5.41
N ARG A 16 4.28 -14.30 4.15
CA ARG A 16 3.54 -14.83 3.00
C ARG A 16 3.91 -16.28 2.72
N ALA A 17 5.20 -16.59 2.77
CA ALA A 17 5.71 -17.92 2.43
C ALA A 17 7.04 -18.23 3.14
N TYR A 18 7.36 -19.50 3.36
CA TYR A 18 8.65 -19.91 3.88
C TYR A 18 9.04 -21.36 3.55
N ASN A 19 10.34 -21.64 3.61
CA ASN A 19 10.92 -22.98 3.62
C ASN A 19 12.03 -23.04 4.68
N ALA A 20 12.92 -24.04 4.65
CA ALA A 20 14.00 -24.16 5.63
C ALA A 20 15.05 -23.03 5.50
N GLN A 21 15.26 -22.50 4.29
CA GLN A 21 16.32 -21.54 3.98
C GLN A 21 15.83 -20.09 3.98
N PHE A 22 14.60 -19.85 3.55
CA PHE A 22 14.07 -18.52 3.25
C PHE A 22 12.68 -18.30 3.85
N ALA A 23 12.42 -17.05 4.22
CA ALA A 23 11.09 -16.54 4.54
C ALA A 23 10.80 -15.33 3.65
N GLU A 24 9.63 -15.30 3.04
CA GLU A 24 9.13 -14.15 2.29
C GLU A 24 8.10 -13.40 3.14
N ILE A 25 8.37 -12.11 3.35
CA ILE A 25 7.50 -11.20 4.07
C ILE A 25 6.96 -10.17 3.07
N ALA A 26 5.65 -10.13 2.91
CA ALA A 26 4.98 -9.05 2.19
C ALA A 26 4.65 -7.92 3.16
N PHE A 27 4.66 -6.68 2.70
CA PHE A 27 4.37 -5.52 3.53
C PHE A 27 3.66 -4.40 2.78
N ARG A 28 2.99 -3.53 3.54
CA ARG A 28 2.58 -2.20 3.14
C ARG A 28 3.15 -1.18 4.12
N ILE A 29 3.57 -0.02 3.64
CA ILE A 29 4.24 1.00 4.46
C ILE A 29 3.93 2.41 3.96
N HIS A 30 3.69 3.34 4.89
CA HIS A 30 3.78 4.77 4.61
C HIS A 30 5.25 5.19 4.67
N ALA A 31 5.76 5.77 3.57
CA ALA A 31 7.14 6.23 3.48
C ALA A 31 7.20 7.57 2.74
N HIS A 32 8.07 8.44 3.24
CA HIS A 32 8.33 9.75 2.68
C HIS A 32 9.73 9.78 2.08
N PHE A 33 9.86 10.34 0.88
CA PHE A 33 11.14 10.53 0.20
C PHE A 33 11.55 11.99 0.27
N VAL A 34 12.66 12.23 0.96
CA VAL A 34 13.30 13.54 0.99
C VAL A 34 14.06 13.72 -0.32
N LEU A 35 13.66 14.71 -1.09
CA LEU A 35 14.37 15.17 -2.27
C LEU A 35 15.33 16.29 -1.87
N LYS A 36 16.24 16.67 -2.77
CA LYS A 36 17.22 17.73 -2.48
C LYS A 36 16.55 19.05 -2.04
N ASP A 37 15.49 19.43 -2.75
CA ASP A 37 14.80 20.72 -2.58
C ASP A 37 13.27 20.50 -2.39
N GLY A 38 12.88 19.35 -1.86
CA GLY A 38 11.47 18.98 -1.77
C GLY A 38 11.20 17.63 -1.14
N PHE A 39 9.98 17.15 -1.28
CA PHE A 39 9.59 15.83 -0.85
C PHE A 39 8.57 15.16 -1.75
N PHE A 40 8.46 13.84 -1.60
CA PHE A 40 7.44 13.03 -2.25
C PHE A 40 6.93 11.96 -1.28
N THR A 41 5.62 11.95 -1.01
CA THR A 41 4.97 11.07 -0.04
C THR A 41 3.77 10.38 -0.68
N PRO A 42 3.94 9.22 -1.30
CA PRO A 42 2.83 8.34 -1.67
C PRO A 42 1.95 8.00 -0.48
N SER A 43 0.64 7.89 -0.73
CA SER A 43 -0.32 7.41 0.28
C SER A 43 0.08 6.05 0.83
N GLN A 44 0.76 5.21 0.06
CA GLN A 44 1.39 3.99 0.55
C GLN A 44 2.36 3.36 -0.48
N PHE A 45 3.19 2.46 0.02
CA PHE A 45 3.93 1.49 -0.78
C PHE A 45 3.49 0.06 -0.45
N ALA A 46 3.53 -0.81 -1.45
CA ALA A 46 3.51 -2.26 -1.28
C ALA A 46 4.90 -2.83 -1.53
N GLY A 47 5.21 -3.96 -0.91
CA GLY A 47 6.51 -4.56 -1.11
C GLY A 47 6.63 -5.97 -0.56
N LYS A 48 7.80 -6.54 -0.80
CA LYS A 48 8.20 -7.83 -0.26
C LYS A 48 9.69 -7.86 0.03
N LEU A 49 10.06 -8.67 1.00
CA LEU A 49 11.44 -8.97 1.32
C LEU A 49 11.60 -10.48 1.51
N ILE A 50 12.72 -11.01 1.04
CA ILE A 50 13.12 -12.40 1.25
C ILE A 50 14.30 -12.39 2.21
N ILE A 51 14.12 -13.06 3.35
CA ILE A 51 15.14 -13.18 4.39
C ILE A 51 15.69 -14.60 4.40
N ALA A 52 17.02 -14.71 4.46
CA ALA A 52 17.70 -15.96 4.77
C ALA A 52 17.49 -16.29 6.27
N ARG A 53 16.87 -17.44 6.55
CA ARG A 53 16.44 -17.81 7.91
C ARG A 53 17.60 -18.20 8.84
N ASN A 54 18.75 -18.53 8.27
CA ASN A 54 19.95 -18.93 8.98
C ASN A 54 20.68 -17.75 9.63
N ASP A 55 20.79 -16.61 8.93
CA ASP A 55 21.55 -15.45 9.39
C ASP A 55 20.77 -14.13 9.39
N GLY A 56 19.49 -14.16 9.01
CA GLY A 56 18.60 -13.00 9.01
C GLY A 56 18.89 -11.98 7.90
N LYS A 57 19.81 -12.27 6.97
CA LYS A 57 20.14 -11.33 5.90
C LYS A 57 19.03 -11.24 4.88
N ILE A 58 18.83 -10.02 4.38
CA ILE A 58 17.93 -9.75 3.26
C ILE A 58 18.61 -10.25 1.98
N ALA A 59 18.02 -11.26 1.36
CA ALA A 59 18.45 -11.79 0.06
C ALA A 59 17.83 -11.01 -1.10
N PHE A 60 16.62 -10.48 -0.90
CA PHE A 60 15.91 -9.67 -1.89
C PHE A 60 14.98 -8.68 -1.19
N PHE A 61 14.85 -7.48 -1.75
CA PHE A 61 13.94 -6.45 -1.31
C PHE A 61 13.31 -5.75 -2.52
N GLN A 62 12.00 -5.55 -2.45
CA GLN A 62 11.24 -4.74 -3.38
C GLN A 62 10.23 -3.90 -2.61
N MET A 63 10.16 -2.62 -2.94
CA MET A 63 9.11 -1.71 -2.51
C MET A 63 8.67 -0.89 -3.71
N HIS A 64 7.37 -0.70 -3.91
CA HIS A 64 6.83 0.01 -5.06
C HIS A 64 5.50 0.67 -4.73
N VAL A 65 5.17 1.71 -5.49
CA VAL A 65 3.81 2.25 -5.51
C VAL A 65 2.88 1.20 -6.14
N PRO A 66 1.76 0.83 -5.49
CA PRO A 66 0.80 -0.12 -6.05
C PRO A 66 0.24 0.32 -7.41
N GLU A 67 -0.22 -0.63 -8.22
CA GLU A 67 -0.91 -0.31 -9.47
C GLU A 67 -2.23 0.45 -9.21
N GLY A 68 -2.51 1.47 -10.01
CA GLY A 68 -3.75 2.25 -9.97
C GLY A 68 -3.53 3.74 -9.73
N THR A 69 -4.61 4.45 -9.44
CA THR A 69 -4.54 5.85 -8.99
C THR A 69 -4.07 5.87 -7.54
N LEU A 70 -3.14 6.78 -7.24
CA LEU A 70 -2.53 6.90 -5.93
C LEU A 70 -2.44 8.39 -5.58
N ASN A 71 -2.97 8.78 -4.43
CA ASN A 71 -2.72 10.10 -3.89
C ASN A 71 -1.30 10.19 -3.35
N PHE A 72 -0.65 11.33 -3.55
CA PHE A 72 0.68 11.59 -3.01
C PHE A 72 0.79 13.05 -2.63
N ASP A 73 1.60 13.35 -1.63
CA ASP A 73 1.98 14.72 -1.32
C ASP A 73 3.34 14.99 -1.94
N VAL A 74 3.38 15.92 -2.88
CA VAL A 74 4.62 16.48 -3.40
C VAL A 74 4.70 17.95 -3.02
N GLY A 75 5.90 18.37 -2.61
CA GLY A 75 6.15 19.75 -2.27
C GLY A 75 7.59 20.15 -2.48
N TRP A 76 7.78 21.44 -2.71
CA TRP A 76 9.09 22.07 -2.86
C TRP A 76 9.23 23.21 -1.86
N GLU A 77 10.45 23.40 -1.37
CA GLU A 77 10.79 24.56 -0.57
C GLU A 77 11.09 25.73 -1.51
N HIS A 78 10.40 26.86 -1.30
CA HIS A 78 10.68 28.10 -2.00
C HIS A 78 11.83 28.87 -1.34
N GLU A 79 12.40 29.83 -2.06
CA GLU A 79 13.49 30.70 -1.54
C GLU A 79 13.09 31.49 -0.28
N ASP A 80 11.79 31.69 -0.04
CA ASP A 80 11.23 32.36 1.13
C ASP A 80 10.92 31.38 2.30
N HIS A 81 11.39 30.14 2.21
CA HIS A 81 11.14 29.06 3.17
C HIS A 81 9.66 28.69 3.34
N GLN A 82 8.80 29.05 2.38
CA GLN A 82 7.43 28.55 2.33
C GLN A 82 7.36 27.23 1.55
N TRP A 83 6.40 26.39 1.91
CA TRP A 83 6.13 25.13 1.23
C TRP A 83 4.87 25.27 0.38
N THR A 84 4.95 24.87 -0.89
CA THR A 84 3.74 24.52 -1.65
C THR A 84 3.56 23.02 -1.56
N ILE A 85 2.47 22.60 -0.96
CA ILE A 85 2.00 21.21 -0.95
C ILE A 85 0.97 21.12 -2.06
N GLY A 86 1.17 20.23 -3.01
CA GLY A 86 0.23 20.09 -4.09
C GLY A 86 0.32 18.76 -4.80
N ASP A 87 -0.85 18.10 -4.85
CA ASP A 87 -1.43 17.46 -6.02
C ASP A 87 -1.58 15.93 -5.92
N SER A 88 -2.78 15.46 -6.26
CA SER A 88 -3.09 14.04 -6.45
C SER A 88 -2.85 13.70 -7.92
N GLY A 89 -2.18 12.60 -8.22
CA GLY A 89 -1.83 12.31 -9.60
C GLY A 89 -1.71 10.84 -9.94
N PHE A 90 -1.29 10.57 -11.17
CA PHE A 90 -0.94 9.22 -11.59
C PHE A 90 0.57 9.04 -11.47
N CYS A 91 1.00 8.17 -10.55
CA CYS A 91 2.38 7.73 -10.46
C CYS A 91 2.52 6.37 -11.18
N PRO A 92 2.92 6.34 -12.47
CA PRO A 92 2.94 5.09 -13.25
C PRO A 92 3.91 4.06 -12.68
N ARG A 93 5.02 4.52 -12.07
CA ARG A 93 6.01 3.65 -11.45
C ARG A 93 6.91 4.43 -10.51
N MET A 94 7.06 3.93 -9.30
CA MET A 94 8.15 4.27 -8.39
C MET A 94 8.50 3.00 -7.63
N GLU A 95 9.79 2.64 -7.60
CA GLU A 95 10.24 1.40 -6.98
C GLU A 95 11.65 1.49 -6.40
N LEU A 96 11.89 0.74 -5.34
CA LEU A 96 13.20 0.41 -4.82
C LEU A 96 13.41 -1.10 -4.94
N LEU A 97 14.55 -1.48 -5.51
CA LEU A 97 14.91 -2.88 -5.74
C LEU A 97 16.33 -3.12 -5.21
N ALA A 98 16.51 -4.19 -4.44
CA ALA A 98 17.82 -4.63 -3.98
C ALA A 98 17.93 -6.16 -3.95
N GLY A 99 19.10 -6.67 -4.33
CA GLY A 99 19.37 -8.11 -4.43
C GLY A 99 18.80 -8.74 -5.69
N THR A 100 18.95 -10.06 -5.81
CA THR A 100 18.51 -10.83 -6.98
C THR A 100 17.36 -11.75 -6.57
N GLN A 101 16.20 -11.59 -7.21
CA GLN A 101 15.07 -12.48 -6.94
C GLN A 101 15.38 -13.87 -7.51
N ASN A 102 15.50 -14.86 -6.63
CA ASN A 102 15.64 -16.24 -7.06
C ASN A 102 14.25 -16.84 -7.33
N ASN A 103 13.80 -16.80 -8.58
CA ASN A 103 12.49 -17.32 -8.99
C ASN A 103 12.37 -18.85 -8.86
N GLN A 104 13.45 -19.56 -8.50
CA GLN A 104 13.44 -21.00 -8.29
C GLN A 104 13.20 -21.41 -6.82
N THR A 105 13.02 -20.45 -5.91
CA THR A 105 12.75 -20.77 -4.51
C THR A 105 11.36 -21.41 -4.36
N GLN A 106 11.34 -22.72 -4.12
CA GLN A 106 10.12 -23.43 -3.75
C GLN A 106 9.84 -23.25 -2.26
N PHE A 107 8.69 -22.65 -1.95
CA PHE A 107 8.24 -22.50 -0.57
C PHE A 107 7.43 -23.74 -0.15
N ALA A 108 7.66 -24.18 1.09
CA ALA A 108 6.96 -25.35 1.64
C ALA A 108 5.55 -24.98 2.13
N VAL A 109 5.40 -23.75 2.63
CA VAL A 109 4.12 -23.19 3.08
C VAL A 109 3.99 -21.79 2.47
N SER A 110 2.81 -21.48 1.94
CA SER A 110 2.51 -20.17 1.37
C SER A 110 1.02 -19.87 1.40
N ILE A 111 0.69 -18.61 1.61
CA ILE A 111 -0.61 -18.04 1.23
C ILE A 111 -0.52 -17.39 -0.16
N SER A 112 -1.66 -17.22 -0.83
CA SER A 112 -1.70 -16.58 -2.15
C SER A 112 -1.31 -15.10 -2.06
N GLN A 113 -0.91 -14.54 -3.20
CA GLN A 113 -0.60 -13.11 -3.30
C GLN A 113 -1.85 -12.27 -2.99
N GLU A 114 -3.00 -12.64 -3.55
CA GLU A 114 -4.29 -11.98 -3.30
C GLU A 114 -4.68 -12.03 -1.82
N GLU A 115 -4.46 -13.17 -1.14
CA GLU A 115 -4.78 -13.31 0.27
C GLU A 115 -3.92 -12.38 1.15
N VAL A 116 -2.60 -12.31 0.88
CA VAL A 116 -1.73 -11.43 1.66
C VAL A 116 -1.99 -9.95 1.38
N GLU A 117 -2.24 -9.59 0.12
CA GLU A 117 -2.59 -8.22 -0.26
C GLU A 117 -3.89 -7.78 0.42
N ARG A 118 -4.88 -8.68 0.46
CA ARG A 118 -6.15 -8.43 1.14
C ARG A 118 -5.98 -8.28 2.66
N LYS A 119 -5.16 -9.12 3.30
CA LYS A 119 -4.85 -9.00 4.73
C LYS A 119 -4.17 -7.68 5.04
N LEU A 120 -3.19 -7.26 4.22
CA LEU A 120 -2.44 -6.03 4.43
C LEU A 120 -3.27 -4.77 4.16
N ILE A 121 -4.05 -4.73 3.06
CA ILE A 121 -4.82 -3.53 2.70
C ILE A 121 -5.90 -3.20 3.74
N ILE A 122 -6.51 -4.21 4.37
CA ILE A 122 -7.51 -4.02 5.44
C ILE A 122 -6.89 -3.38 6.70
N GLN A 123 -5.60 -3.65 6.97
CA GLN A 123 -4.91 -3.02 8.10
C GLN A 123 -4.66 -1.54 7.85
N PHE A 124 -4.36 -1.17 6.60
CA PHE A 124 -4.20 0.21 6.16
C PHE A 124 -5.56 0.93 6.16
N TYR A 125 -6.51 0.43 5.38
CA TYR A 125 -7.79 1.08 5.14
C TYR A 125 -8.93 0.23 5.68
N LYS A 126 -9.53 0.63 6.82
CA LYS A 126 -10.68 -0.09 7.39
C LYS A 126 -11.90 -0.07 6.46
N SER A 127 -12.02 0.98 5.64
CA SER A 127 -13.02 1.10 4.57
C SER A 127 -13.00 -0.10 3.63
N GLN A 128 -11.85 -0.75 3.45
CA GLN A 128 -11.73 -1.94 2.62
C GLN A 128 -12.48 -3.15 3.19
N GLN A 129 -12.94 -3.14 4.44
CA GLN A 129 -13.82 -4.19 4.99
C GLN A 129 -15.26 -4.10 4.44
N ILE A 130 -15.63 -2.95 3.89
CA ILE A 130 -16.94 -2.73 3.28
C ILE A 130 -16.99 -3.50 1.95
N ASN A 131 -18.14 -4.10 1.66
CA ASN A 131 -18.41 -4.73 0.37
C ASN A 131 -18.72 -3.64 -0.67
N TRP A 132 -17.67 -3.08 -1.27
CA TRP A 132 -17.80 -2.12 -2.35
C TRP A 132 -18.39 -2.78 -3.59
N MET A 133 -19.45 -2.18 -4.13
CA MET A 133 -20.10 -2.64 -5.35
C MET A 133 -20.52 -1.46 -6.19
N ALA A 134 -20.55 -1.67 -7.51
CA ALA A 134 -21.07 -0.69 -8.44
C ALA A 134 -22.55 -0.40 -8.14
N MET A 135 -22.97 0.84 -8.39
CA MET A 135 -24.29 1.35 -8.00
C MET A 135 -25.43 0.56 -8.63
N ASP A 136 -25.29 0.16 -9.89
CA ASP A 136 -26.24 -0.70 -10.60
C ASP A 136 -26.46 -2.04 -9.87
N LYS A 137 -25.38 -2.74 -9.51
CA LYS A 137 -25.45 -3.99 -8.75
C LYS A 137 -26.00 -3.77 -7.34
N ALA A 138 -25.67 -2.64 -6.70
CA ALA A 138 -26.20 -2.29 -5.40
C ALA A 138 -27.72 -2.14 -5.41
N LEU A 139 -28.27 -1.50 -6.45
CA LEU A 139 -29.71 -1.34 -6.63
C LEU A 139 -30.40 -2.68 -6.86
N GLU A 140 -29.85 -3.54 -7.72
CA GLU A 140 -30.37 -4.90 -7.94
C GLU A 140 -30.39 -5.72 -6.64
N MET A 141 -29.29 -5.70 -5.89
CA MET A 141 -29.19 -6.41 -4.61
C MET A 141 -30.13 -5.84 -3.54
N ALA A 142 -30.27 -4.51 -3.45
CA ALA A 142 -31.18 -3.86 -2.52
C ALA A 142 -32.63 -4.30 -2.76
N GLN A 143 -33.05 -4.36 -4.03
CA GLN A 143 -34.38 -4.82 -4.42
C GLN A 143 -34.56 -6.32 -4.14
N MET A 144 -33.60 -7.16 -4.52
CA MET A 144 -33.66 -8.61 -4.32
C MET A 144 -33.70 -8.99 -2.83
N LEU A 145 -32.87 -8.33 -2.02
CA LEU A 145 -32.73 -8.63 -0.59
C LEU A 145 -33.74 -7.87 0.28
N GLN A 146 -34.54 -6.97 -0.31
CA GLN A 146 -35.44 -6.06 0.42
C GLN A 146 -34.70 -5.29 1.53
N LYS A 147 -33.49 -4.79 1.22
CA LYS A 147 -32.64 -4.04 2.15
C LYS A 147 -32.35 -2.65 1.58
N PRO A 148 -32.37 -1.59 2.42
CA PRO A 148 -32.01 -0.26 1.96
C PRO A 148 -30.51 -0.13 1.70
N ILE A 149 -30.14 0.77 0.78
CA ILE A 149 -28.76 1.22 0.63
C ILE A 149 -28.46 2.21 1.76
N HIS A 150 -27.40 1.96 2.54
CA HIS A 150 -27.10 2.73 3.76
C HIS A 150 -26.09 3.87 3.51
N ALA A 151 -25.19 3.71 2.55
CA ALA A 151 -24.17 4.70 2.21
C ALA A 151 -23.86 4.61 0.71
N VAL A 152 -23.52 5.76 0.13
CA VAL A 152 -23.04 5.87 -1.25
C VAL A 152 -21.77 6.73 -1.20
N ALA A 153 -20.67 6.20 -1.72
CA ALA A 153 -19.45 6.99 -1.96
C ALA A 153 -19.58 7.62 -3.36
N VAL A 154 -19.50 8.94 -3.42
CA VAL A 154 -19.71 9.73 -4.65
C VAL A 154 -18.42 10.31 -5.22
N ASP A 155 -17.37 10.40 -4.40
CA ASP A 155 -16.05 10.89 -4.79
C ASP A 155 -14.95 10.24 -3.94
N GLY A 156 -13.78 10.07 -4.53
CA GLY A 156 -12.57 9.51 -3.92
C GLY A 156 -12.60 7.98 -3.69
N PRO A 157 -11.49 7.27 -3.92
CA PRO A 157 -11.28 5.98 -3.28
C PRO A 157 -11.24 6.24 -1.76
N LEU A 158 -12.00 5.56 -0.89
CA LEU A 158 -11.85 5.74 0.58
C LEU A 158 -10.51 5.19 1.15
N ASP A 159 -9.54 5.01 0.26
CA ASP A 159 -8.15 4.61 0.40
C ASP A 159 -7.21 5.73 -0.11
N ASP A 160 -7.74 6.95 -0.19
CA ASP A 160 -7.22 8.22 -0.70
C ASP A 160 -6.25 8.97 0.23
N GLU A 161 -5.90 8.48 1.41
CA GLU A 161 -5.21 9.35 2.36
C GLU A 161 -3.75 9.67 1.94
N SER A 162 -3.55 10.83 1.33
CA SER A 162 -2.29 11.59 1.40
C SER A 162 -1.99 11.87 2.88
N CYS A 163 -0.70 11.86 3.25
CA CYS A 163 -0.25 11.95 4.64
C CYS A 163 0.00 13.39 5.08
#